data_AF-A0A7W1TYN7-F1
#
_entry.id   AF-A0A7W1TYN7-F1
#
_cell.length_a   1.000
_cell.length_b   1.000
_cell.length_c   1.000
_cell.angle_alpha   90.00
_cell.angle_beta   90.00
_cell.angle_gamma   90.00
#
_symmetry.space_group_name_H-M   'P 1'
#
loop_
_entity.id
_entity.type
_entity.pdbx_description
1 polymer ?
#
loop_
_entity_poly.entity_id
_entity_poly.type
_entity_poly.pdbx_seq_one_letter_code
_entity_poly.pdbx_strand_id
1 'polypeptide(L)' 'AGAGLAFDRATGTGVTLHLLGALAQHGKMGATCIAEHPAAAEERFAELSAVLADVGPGGRR' A
#
# COMPACT_ATOMS: atom_id res chain seq x y z
N ALA A 1 -8.66 -12.63 3.18
CA ALA A 1 -7.20 -12.71 3.00
C ALA A 1 -6.68 -11.31 2.73
N GLY A 2 -5.55 -10.88 3.30
CA GLY A 2 -4.97 -9.58 2.98
C GLY A 2 -4.53 -9.53 1.50
N ALA A 3 -4.43 -8.34 0.91
CA ALA A 3 -4.10 -8.16 -0.52
C ALA A 3 -2.69 -8.63 -0.94
N GLY A 4 -1.94 -9.34 -0.08
CA GLY A 4 -0.58 -9.81 -0.38
C GLY A 4 0.49 -8.72 -0.43
N LEU A 5 0.14 -7.46 -0.14
CA LEU A 5 1.01 -6.30 -0.31
C LEU A 5 1.93 -6.01 0.88
N ALA A 6 1.69 -6.60 2.05
CA ALA A 6 2.51 -6.32 3.23
C ALA A 6 3.98 -6.74 2.98
N PHE A 7 4.92 -5.97 3.54
CA PHE A 7 6.33 -6.32 3.48
C PHE A 7 6.59 -7.72 4.05
N ASP A 8 7.21 -8.57 3.25
CA ASP A 8 7.65 -9.91 3.63
C ASP A 8 9.17 -9.89 3.85
N ARG A 9 9.59 -10.29 5.07
CA ARG A 9 11.00 -10.33 5.45
C ARG A 9 11.77 -11.45 4.75
N ALA A 10 11.09 -12.53 4.34
CA ALA A 10 11.74 -13.66 3.67
C ALA A 10 12.17 -13.28 2.25
N THR A 11 11.31 -12.56 1.52
CA THR A 11 11.62 -12.07 0.17
C THR A 11 12.26 -10.68 0.17
N GLY A 12 12.13 -9.90 1.23
CA GLY A 12 12.58 -8.51 1.27
C GLY A 12 11.77 -7.60 0.35
N THR A 13 10.52 -7.97 0.03
CA THR A 13 9.65 -7.21 -0.88
C THR A 13 8.31 -6.90 -0.25
N GLY A 14 7.62 -5.88 -0.79
CA GLY A 14 6.27 -5.50 -0.39
C GLY A 14 6.16 -4.01 -0.08
N VAL A 15 5.09 -3.64 0.61
CA VAL A 15 4.70 -2.25 0.86
C VAL A 15 4.71 -1.97 2.36
N THR A 16 5.32 -0.84 2.73
CA THR A 16 5.24 -0.28 4.09
C THR A 16 4.53 1.06 4.08
N LEU A 17 3.46 1.18 4.86
CA LEU A 17 2.74 2.43 5.05
C LEU A 17 3.40 3.27 6.14
N HIS A 18 3.72 4.51 5.82
CA HIS A 18 4.40 5.45 6.71
C HIS A 18 3.94 6.86 6.32
N LEU A 19 3.71 7.78 7.26
CA LEU A 19 2.96 9.05 7.05
C LEU A 19 1.43 8.92 7.12
N LEU A 20 0.93 8.23 8.14
CA LEU A 20 -0.50 8.20 8.46
C LEU A 20 -0.89 9.48 9.23
N GLY A 21 -1.75 10.32 8.64
CA GLY A 21 -2.22 11.55 9.29
C GLY A 21 -3.66 11.87 8.94
N ALA A 22 -4.47 12.22 9.94
CA ALA A 22 -5.88 12.59 9.79
C ALA A 22 -6.72 11.59 8.96
N LEU A 23 -6.41 10.28 9.02
CA LEU A 23 -6.96 9.23 8.14
C LEU A 23 -8.48 9.16 8.05
N ALA A 24 -9.22 9.67 9.03
CA ALA A 24 -10.67 9.76 8.95
C ALA A 24 -11.08 10.79 7.89
N GLN A 25 -11.70 10.32 6.81
CA GLN A 25 -12.36 11.05 5.72
C GLN A 25 -11.48 12.00 4.86
N HIS A 26 -10.45 12.64 5.42
CA HIS A 26 -9.63 13.65 4.73
C HIS A 26 -8.13 13.53 5.04
N GLY A 27 -7.69 12.32 5.34
CA GLY A 27 -6.30 12.07 5.72
C GLY A 27 -5.34 11.95 4.57
N LYS A 28 -4.07 11.81 4.95
CA LYS A 28 -2.98 11.45 4.07
C LYS A 28 -2.30 10.18 4.56
N MET A 29 -1.78 9.44 3.60
CA MET A 29 -0.98 8.25 3.80
C MET A 29 0.19 8.27 2.82
N GLY A 30 1.38 7.89 3.28
CA GLY A 30 2.52 7.56 2.42
C GLY A 30 2.77 6.05 2.40
N ALA A 31 3.44 5.60 1.34
CA ALA A 31 3.82 4.20 1.18
C ALA A 31 5.21 4.09 0.56
N THR A 32 6.00 3.12 1.01
CA THR A 32 7.25 2.71 0.37
C THR A 32 7.03 1.36 -0.27
N CYS A 33 7.19 1.27 -1.59
CA CYS A 33 7.17 0.01 -2.32
C CYS A 33 8.60 -0.51 -2.46
N ILE A 34 8.85 -1.72 -1.96
CA ILE A 34 10.17 -2.34 -1.89
C ILE A 34 10.17 -3.56 -2.82
N ALA A 35 11.08 -3.57 -3.78
CA ALA A 35 11.26 -4.64 -4.74
C ALA A 35 12.71 -4.71 -5.23
N GLU A 36 13.05 -5.77 -5.97
CA GLU A 36 14.41 -6.01 -6.46
C GLU A 36 14.85 -5.03 -7.56
N HIS A 37 13.90 -4.41 -8.26
CA HIS A 37 14.17 -3.42 -9.30
C HIS A 37 13.07 -2.34 -9.38
N PRO A 38 13.36 -1.15 -9.97
CA PRO A 38 12.43 -0.03 -9.99
C PRO A 38 11.05 -0.36 -10.58
N ALA A 39 11.01 -1.07 -11.71
CA ALA A 39 9.75 -1.44 -12.36
C ALA A 39 8.83 -2.29 -11.47
N ALA A 40 9.36 -3.24 -10.69
CA ALA A 40 8.56 -4.04 -9.77
C ALA A 40 8.04 -3.22 -8.57
N ALA A 41 8.77 -2.17 -8.16
CA ALA A 41 8.28 -1.25 -7.14
C ALA A 41 7.11 -0.40 -7.68
N GLU A 42 7.15 -0.01 -8.96
CA GLU A 42 6.05 0.69 -9.64
C GLU A 42 4.81 -0.21 -9.78
N GLU A 43 4.99 -1.49 -10.13
CA GLU A 43 3.90 -2.48 -10.17
C GLU A 43 3.21 -2.60 -8.79
N ARG A 44 4.00 -2.72 -7.72
CA ARG A 44 3.48 -2.76 -6.33
C ARG A 44 2.73 -1.48 -5.95
N PHE A 45 3.17 -0.32 -6.43
CA PHE A 45 2.46 0.93 -6.22
C PHE A 45 1.12 0.96 -6.96
N ALA A 46 1.07 0.44 -8.19
CA ALA A 46 -0.18 0.32 -8.94
C ALA A 46 -1.17 -0.62 -8.24
N GLU A 47 -0.70 -1.78 -7.75
CA GLU A 47 -1.51 -2.73 -6.98
C GLU A 47 -2.05 -2.08 -5.69
N LEU A 48 -1.20 -1.37 -4.94
CA LEU A 48 -1.63 -0.63 -3.74
C LEU A 48 -2.70 0.40 -4.08
N SER A 49 -2.50 1.17 -5.15
CA SER A 49 -3.44 2.21 -5.58
C SER A 49 -4.81 1.61 -5.95
N ALA A 50 -4.81 0.45 -6.62
CA ALA A 50 -6.04 -0.26 -6.95
C ALA A 50 -6.78 -0.75 -5.69
N VAL A 51 -6.06 -1.30 -4.71
CA VAL A 51 -6.65 -1.70 -3.42
C VAL A 51 -7.24 -0.50 -2.70
N LEU A 52 -6.54 0.63 -2.64
CA LEU A 52 -7.02 1.83 -1.96
C LEU A 52 -8.23 2.45 -2.64
N ALA A 53 -8.30 2.41 -3.98
CA ALA A 53 -9.45 2.89 -4.73
C ALA A 53 -10.73 2.07 -4.45
N ASP A 54 -10.59 0.77 -4.18
CA ASP A 54 -11.70 -0.12 -3.78
C ASP A 54 -12.15 0.11 -2.32
N VAL A 55 -11.29 0.66 -1.47
CA VAL A 55 -11.60 1.03 -0.08
C VAL A 55 -12.15 2.46 -0.04
N GLY A 56 -13.44 2.64 -0.37
CA GLY A 56 -14.09 3.96 -0.41
C GLY A 56 -14.05 4.76 0.92
N PRO A 57 -14.46 6.06 0.90
CA PRO A 57 -14.41 6.95 2.05
C PRO A 57 -15.40 6.51 3.14
N GLY A 58 -14.91 5.73 4.12
CA GLY A 58 -15.72 5.23 5.24
C GLY A 58 -15.38 3.83 5.73
N GLY A 59 -14.47 3.09 5.06
CA GLY A 59 -13.80 1.89 5.56
C GLY A 59 -14.58 0.98 6.53
N ARG A 60 -15.62 0.30 6.05
CA ARG A 60 -15.70 -1.17 5.89
C ARG A 60 -16.84 -1.48 4.89
N ARG A 61 -16.69 -2.58 4.13
CA ARG A 61 -17.81 -3.18 3.38
C ARG A 61 -18.94 -3.54 4.34
#